data_AF-A0A2R7S5A6-F1
#
_entry.id   AF-A0A2R7S5A6-F1
#
_cell.length_a   1.000
_cell.length_b   1.000
_cell.length_c   1.000
_cell.angle_alpha   90.00
_cell.angle_beta   90.00
_cell.angle_gamma   90.00
#
_symmetry.space_group_name_H-M   'P 1'
#
loop_
_entity.id
_entity.type
_entity.pdbx_description
1 polymer ?
#
loop_
_entity_poly.entity_id
_entity_poly.type
_entity_poly.pdbx_seq_one_letter_code
_entity_poly.pdbx_strand_id
1 'polypeptide(L)'
;WGIEAVALGELLAQSDGLVVLLPYYERYRGLLGERQLDQARPGQVLVGLSPSGVIDEGGLAWALRSGRLLAAWFDSLEPGWLDAGRPLHGLGTVQVTPRLSS
;
A
#
# COMPACT_ATOMS: atom_id res chain seq x y z
N TRP A 1 22.54 -12.85 -7.96
CA TRP A 1 21.35 -12.40 -7.24
C TRP A 1 20.26 -12.24 -8.30
N GLY A 2 19.23 -13.08 -8.31
CA GLY A 2 18.16 -13.05 -9.32
C GLY A 2 17.22 -11.86 -9.12
N ILE A 3 17.79 -10.65 -9.12
CA ILE A 3 17.09 -9.38 -8.90
C ILE A 3 17.05 -8.67 -10.25
N GLU A 4 15.85 -8.32 -10.67
CA GLU A 4 15.59 -7.62 -11.93
C GLU A 4 14.96 -6.26 -11.64
N ALA A 5 15.46 -5.22 -12.30
CA ALA A 5 14.87 -3.90 -12.25
C ALA A 5 13.77 -3.82 -13.32
N VAL A 6 12.53 -3.68 -12.87
CA VAL A 6 11.33 -3.61 -13.73
C VAL A 6 10.58 -2.30 -13.50
N ALA A 7 9.69 -1.95 -14.43
CA ALA A 7 8.83 -0.80 -14.24
C ALA A 7 7.80 -1.05 -13.12
N LEU A 8 7.30 0.02 -12.49
CA LEU A 8 6.34 -0.09 -11.37
C LEU A 8 5.08 -0.90 -11.74
N GLY A 9 4.53 -0.70 -12.94
CA GLY A 9 3.34 -1.44 -13.39
C GLY A 9 3.61 -2.93 -13.57
N GLU A 10 4.80 -3.28 -14.07
CA GLU A 10 5.23 -4.69 -14.18
C GLU A 10 5.42 -5.32 -12.80
N LEU A 11 6.05 -4.58 -11.87
CA LEU A 11 6.21 -5.01 -10.49
C LEU A 11 4.84 -5.30 -9.83
N LEU A 12 3.88 -4.39 -9.99
CA LEU A 12 2.51 -4.55 -9.48
C LEU A 12 1.79 -5.76 -10.11
N ALA A 13 1.92 -5.95 -11.42
CA ALA A 13 1.22 -7.01 -12.14
C ALA A 13 1.78 -8.42 -11.85
N GLN A 14 3.05 -8.52 -11.49
CA GLN A 14 3.74 -9.81 -11.36
C GLN A 14 3.92 -10.26 -9.90
N SER A 15 3.86 -9.34 -8.93
CA SER A 15 4.16 -9.67 -7.53
C SER A 15 2.96 -10.28 -6.81
N ASP A 16 3.21 -11.30 -5.98
CA ASP A 16 2.23 -11.76 -4.98
C ASP A 16 2.21 -10.85 -3.73
N GLY A 17 3.36 -10.22 -3.44
CA GLY A 17 3.51 -9.24 -2.37
C GLY A 17 4.34 -8.06 -2.82
N LEU A 18 3.89 -6.84 -2.51
CA LEU A 18 4.59 -5.60 -2.81
C LEU A 18 5.07 -4.96 -1.52
N VAL A 19 6.39 -4.79 -1.35
CA VAL A 19 6.97 -4.04 -0.24
C VAL A 19 7.33 -2.64 -0.70
N VAL A 20 6.74 -1.63 -0.06
CA VAL A 20 7.02 -0.22 -0.32
C VAL A 20 8.04 0.27 0.71
N LEU A 21 9.28 0.37 0.25
CA LEU A 21 10.43 0.84 1.03
C LEU A 21 11.13 1.97 0.27
N LEU A 22 10.52 3.15 0.30
CA LEU A 22 10.99 4.36 -0.35
C LEU A 22 11.28 5.44 0.70
N PRO A 23 12.39 6.18 0.58
CA PRO A 23 12.52 7.45 1.28
C PRO A 23 11.41 8.40 0.85
N TYR A 24 10.86 9.16 1.79
CA TYR A 24 9.78 10.09 1.47
C TYR A 24 10.31 11.36 0.80
N TYR A 25 9.73 11.67 -0.36
CA TYR A 25 9.87 12.95 -1.04
C TYR A 25 8.47 13.38 -1.49
N GLU A 26 8.20 14.68 -1.59
CA GLU A 26 6.87 15.18 -2.02
C GLU A 26 6.43 14.59 -3.36
N ARG A 27 7.36 14.36 -4.29
CA ARG A 27 7.09 13.73 -5.59
C ARG A 27 6.52 12.31 -5.51
N TYR A 28 6.64 11.64 -4.36
CA TYR A 28 6.11 10.30 -4.13
C TYR A 28 4.77 10.31 -3.40
N ARG A 29 4.25 11.48 -3.04
CA ARG A 29 2.96 11.57 -2.36
C ARG A 29 1.85 11.00 -3.25
N GLY A 30 1.12 10.01 -2.75
CA GLY A 30 0.07 9.31 -3.49
C GLY A 30 0.58 8.58 -4.74
N LEU A 31 1.87 8.21 -4.79
CA LEU A 31 2.47 7.45 -5.89
C LEU A 31 1.66 6.17 -6.18
N LEU A 32 1.22 5.50 -5.13
CA LEU A 32 0.31 4.34 -5.21
C LEU A 32 -1.13 4.79 -4.96
N GLY A 33 -1.76 5.32 -6.02
CA GLY A 33 -3.19 5.60 -6.06
C GLY A 33 -3.99 4.53 -6.77
N GLU A 34 -5.30 4.77 -6.94
CA GLU A 34 -6.23 3.83 -7.58
C GLU A 34 -5.72 3.31 -8.93
N ARG A 35 -5.25 4.21 -9.80
CA ARG A 35 -4.73 3.85 -11.14
C ARG A 35 -3.58 2.85 -11.10
N GLN A 36 -2.66 3.00 -10.14
CA GLN A 36 -1.53 2.10 -9.97
C GLN A 36 -2.00 0.79 -9.33
N LEU A 37 -2.79 0.88 -8.27
CA LEU A 37 -3.27 -0.30 -7.54
C LEU A 37 -4.21 -1.18 -8.37
N ASP A 38 -4.89 -0.64 -9.38
CA ASP A 38 -5.66 -1.44 -10.34
C ASP A 38 -4.77 -2.36 -11.20
N GLN A 39 -3.49 -2.03 -11.35
CA GLN A 39 -2.51 -2.88 -12.04
C GLN A 39 -2.01 -4.02 -11.15
N ALA A 40 -2.35 -4.01 -9.85
CA ALA A 40 -1.94 -5.06 -8.95
C ALA A 40 -2.53 -6.41 -9.36
N ARG A 41 -1.73 -7.46 -9.19
CA ARG A 41 -2.21 -8.83 -9.29
C ARG A 41 -3.37 -9.04 -8.29
N PRO A 42 -4.50 -9.64 -8.69
CA PRO A 42 -5.59 -9.95 -7.78
C PRO A 42 -5.09 -10.78 -6.59
N GLY A 43 -5.47 -10.38 -5.38
CA GLY A 43 -5.06 -11.05 -4.14
C GLY A 43 -3.65 -10.70 -3.66
N GLN A 44 -3.00 -9.68 -4.24
CA GLN A 44 -1.70 -9.20 -3.78
C GLN A 44 -1.77 -8.62 -2.36
N VAL A 45 -0.70 -8.82 -1.57
CA VAL A 45 -0.52 -8.18 -0.26
C VAL A 45 0.42 -6.98 -0.39
N LEU A 46 -0.01 -5.83 0.09
CA LEU A 46 0.83 -4.62 0.14
C LEU A 46 1.45 -4.48 1.54
N VAL A 47 2.75 -4.20 1.60
CA VAL A 47 3.48 -3.95 2.86
C VAL A 47 4.09 -2.55 2.81
N GLY A 48 3.64 -1.65 3.66
CA GLY A 48 4.13 -0.28 3.80
C GLY A 48 5.14 -0.15 4.94
N LEU A 49 6.42 0.01 4.59
CA LEU A 49 7.50 0.36 5.53
C LEU A 49 8.00 1.80 5.33
N SER A 50 7.35 2.54 4.43
CA SER A 50 7.62 3.95 4.15
C SER A 50 6.61 4.84 4.88
N PRO A 51 6.84 6.16 4.96
CA PRO A 51 5.79 7.09 5.33
C PRO A 51 4.53 6.86 4.47
N SER A 52 3.39 6.70 5.13
CA SER A 52 2.14 6.25 4.50
C SER A 52 1.63 7.17 3.40
N GLY A 53 2.05 8.44 3.39
CA GLY A 53 1.73 9.38 2.32
C GLY A 53 2.23 8.98 0.92
N VAL A 54 3.11 7.97 0.79
CA VAL A 54 3.47 7.38 -0.52
C VAL A 54 2.28 6.67 -1.18
N ILE A 55 1.34 6.18 -0.37
CA ILE A 55 0.13 5.52 -0.80
C ILE A 55 -1.03 6.51 -0.66
N ASP A 56 -1.96 6.51 -1.61
CA ASP A 56 -3.19 7.26 -1.47
C ASP A 56 -4.21 6.47 -0.63
N GLU A 57 -4.77 7.10 0.39
CA GLU A 57 -5.72 6.46 1.32
C GLU A 57 -6.98 5.97 0.59
N GLY A 58 -7.50 6.77 -0.35
CA GLY A 58 -8.70 6.45 -1.12
C GLY A 58 -8.45 5.29 -2.07
N GLY A 59 -7.35 5.34 -2.82
CA GLY A 59 -6.91 4.26 -3.71
C GLY A 59 -6.68 2.95 -2.97
N LEU A 60 -6.05 3.01 -1.79
CA LEU A 60 -5.85 1.82 -0.95
C LEU A 60 -7.19 1.24 -0.48
N ALA A 61 -8.10 2.09 0.01
CA ALA A 61 -9.42 1.67 0.45
C ALA A 61 -10.21 1.03 -0.69
N TRP A 62 -10.18 1.63 -1.89
CA TRP A 62 -10.79 1.08 -3.09
C TRP A 62 -10.22 -0.30 -3.41
N ALA A 63 -8.90 -0.45 -3.41
CA ALA A 63 -8.24 -1.70 -3.79
C ALA A 63 -8.53 -2.84 -2.79
N LEU A 64 -8.63 -2.52 -1.50
CA LEU A 64 -8.98 -3.49 -0.47
C LEU A 64 -10.47 -3.86 -0.51
N ARG A 65 -11.36 -2.88 -0.72
CA ARG A 65 -12.82 -3.11 -0.79
C ARG A 65 -13.22 -3.89 -2.03
N SER A 66 -12.54 -3.66 -3.16
CA SER A 66 -12.79 -4.37 -4.41
C SER A 66 -12.21 -5.79 -4.43
N GLY A 67 -11.37 -6.16 -3.46
CA GLY A 67 -10.63 -7.42 -3.44
C GLY A 67 -9.46 -7.45 -4.43
N ARG A 68 -9.11 -6.31 -5.04
CA ARG A 68 -7.90 -6.17 -5.86
C ARG A 68 -6.66 -6.50 -5.02
N LEU A 69 -6.59 -5.94 -3.81
CA LEU A 69 -5.63 -6.33 -2.79
C LEU A 69 -6.30 -7.25 -1.76
N LEU A 70 -5.56 -8.27 -1.32
CA LEU A 70 -6.00 -9.16 -0.24
C LEU A 70 -5.90 -8.47 1.11
N ALA A 71 -4.78 -7.80 1.36
CA ALA A 71 -4.47 -7.14 2.63
C ALA A 71 -3.42 -6.04 2.44
N ALA A 72 -3.36 -5.13 3.41
CA ALA A 72 -2.31 -4.14 3.52
C ALA A 72 -1.75 -4.09 4.94
N TRP A 73 -0.44 -4.24 5.08
CA TRP A 73 0.26 -4.25 6.37
C TRP A 73 1.20 -3.06 6.45
N PHE A 74 1.16 -2.32 7.54
CA PHE A 74 1.96 -1.12 7.74
C PHE A 74 2.76 -1.21 9.02
N ASP A 75 3.99 -0.70 8.99
CA ASP A 75 4.72 -0.48 10.25
C ASP A 75 4.44 0.90 10.87
N SER A 76 4.03 1.85 10.04
CA SER A 76 3.48 3.14 10.47
C SER A 76 2.38 3.56 9.51
N LEU A 77 1.31 4.11 10.05
CA LEU A 77 0.22 4.70 9.29
C LEU A 77 -0.01 6.12 9.79
N GLU A 78 -0.39 7.03 8.89
CA GLU A 78 -0.75 8.40 9.23
C GLU A 78 -1.82 8.39 10.33
N PRO A 79 -1.67 9.21 11.38
CA PRO A 79 -2.68 9.33 12.43
C PRO A 79 -4.07 9.61 11.85
N GLY A 80 -5.06 8.87 12.36
CA GLY A 80 -6.46 9.05 12.03
C GLY A 80 -6.93 8.37 10.74
N TRP A 81 -6.08 7.72 9.94
CA TRP A 81 -6.55 6.99 8.74
C TRP A 81 -7.56 5.87 9.04
N LEU A 82 -7.55 5.34 10.27
CA LEU A 82 -8.47 4.32 10.74
C LEU A 82 -9.69 4.89 11.48
N ASP A 83 -9.80 6.21 11.63
CA ASP A 83 -10.88 6.85 12.38
C ASP A 83 -12.23 6.76 11.65
N ALA A 84 -13.33 6.83 12.41
CA ALA A 84 -14.68 6.83 11.85
C ALA A 84 -14.86 7.91 10.77
N GLY A 85 -15.46 7.53 9.64
CA GLY A 85 -15.67 8.42 8.49
C GLY A 85 -14.50 8.47 7.50
N ARG A 86 -13.41 7.74 7.75
CA ARG A 86 -12.26 7.64 6.85
C ARG A 86 -12.35 6.42 5.92
N PRO A 87 -11.73 6.45 4.74
CA PRO A 87 -11.82 5.37 3.75
C PRO A 87 -11.43 3.98 4.28
N LEU A 88 -10.42 3.90 5.14
CA LEU A 88 -9.91 2.63 5.70
C LEU A 88 -10.65 2.17 6.97
N HIS A 89 -11.58 2.97 7.48
CA HIS A 89 -12.33 2.63 8.68
C HIS A 89 -13.07 1.30 8.53
N GLY A 90 -12.89 0.41 9.51
CA GLY A 90 -13.56 -0.89 9.59
C GLY A 90 -13.02 -1.95 8.62
N LEU A 91 -11.95 -1.66 7.85
CA LEU A 91 -11.31 -2.66 7.00
C LEU A 91 -10.41 -3.59 7.83
N GLY A 92 -10.91 -4.80 8.14
CA GLY A 92 -10.12 -5.82 8.85
C GLY A 92 -8.92 -6.37 8.08
N THR A 93 -8.81 -6.02 6.80
CA THR A 93 -7.68 -6.35 5.90
C THR A 93 -6.51 -5.37 6.01
N VAL A 94 -6.62 -4.34 6.85
CA VAL A 94 -5.52 -3.44 7.20
C VAL A 94 -4.96 -3.83 8.57
N GLN A 95 -3.64 -4.06 8.63
CA GLN A 95 -2.93 -4.33 9.89
C GLN A 95 -1.82 -3.30 10.07
N VAL A 96 -1.61 -2.85 11.31
CA VAL A 96 -0.57 -1.87 11.65
C VAL A 96 0.22 -2.37 12.84
N THR A 97 1.54 -2.48 12.70
CA THR A 97 2.45 -2.80 13.82
C THR A 97 2.86 -1.53 14.56
N PRO A 98 3.30 -1.62 15.83
CA PRO A 98 3.64 -0.44 16.65
C PRO A 98 5.03 0.14 16.31
N ARG A 99 5.34 0.39 15.03
CA ARG A 99 6.64 0.89 14.54
C ARG A 99 7.83 0.06 15.04
N LEU A 100 7.91 -1.18 14.58
CA LEU A 100 8.95 -2.13 14.94
C LEU A 100 10.24 -1.96 14.11
N SER A 101 10.18 -1.27 12.97
CA SER A 101 11.36 -0.95 12.16
C SER A 101 12.14 0.23 12.75
N SER A 102 13.47 0.17 12.62
CA SER A 102 14.43 1.16 13.16
C SER A 102 14.97 2.10 12.09
#